data_AF-A0A068RML8-F1
#
_entry.id   AF-A0A068RML8-F1
#
_cell.length_a   1.000
_cell.length_b   1.000
_cell.length_c   1.000
_cell.angle_alpha   90.00
_cell.angle_beta   90.00
_cell.angle_gamma   90.00
#
_symmetry.space_group_name_H-M   'P 1'
#
loop_
_entity.id
_entity.type
_entity.pdbx_description
1 polymer ?
#
loop_
_entity_poly.entity_id
_entity_poly.type
_entity_poly.pdbx_seq_one_letter_code
_entity_poly.pdbx_strand_id
1 'polypeptide(L)'
;MEIGSAYALQVCLLQIPAMVLFSWWFNHGSKEELAKFTFTLIFPYWDVVAVIMAVFLLTYTYQEGKSNYFKGSILTFSYLVLIAGFFFVPSASNRTIEHDDGLMSKFNPLSLLTRST
;
A
#
# COMPACT_ATOMS: atom_id res chain seq x y z
N MET A 1 -18.97 4.19 20.34
CA MET A 1 -18.26 3.84 19.08
C MET A 1 -18.01 5.06 18.19
N GLU A 2 -18.90 6.06 18.19
CA GLU A 2 -18.85 7.22 17.30
C GLU A 2 -17.56 8.05 17.34
N ILE A 3 -16.91 8.17 18.51
CA ILE A 3 -15.64 8.91 18.66
C ILE A 3 -14.50 8.28 17.84
N GLY A 4 -14.39 6.94 17.83
CA GLY A 4 -13.31 6.23 17.13
C GLY A 4 -13.44 6.29 15.61
N SER A 5 -14.66 6.17 15.10
CA SER A 5 -14.94 6.30 13.67
C SER A 5 -14.78 7.73 13.17
N ALA A 6 -15.14 8.74 13.97
CA ALA A 6 -14.97 10.15 13.62
C ALA A 6 -13.48 10.54 13.50
N TYR A 7 -12.63 10.06 14.41
CA TYR A 7 -11.19 10.28 14.33
C TYR A 7 -10.57 9.64 13.07
N ALA A 8 -10.92 8.39 12.77
CA ALA A 8 -10.44 7.71 11.57
C ALA A 8 -10.87 8.44 10.29
N LEU A 9 -12.14 8.87 10.19
CA LEU A 9 -12.64 9.61 9.04
C LEU A 9 -11.98 10.98 8.90
N GLN A 10 -11.81 11.72 9.99
CA GLN A 10 -11.15 13.03 9.97
C GLN A 10 -9.73 12.92 9.45
N VAL A 11 -8.99 11.91 9.94
CA VAL A 11 -7.62 11.66 9.52
C VAL A 11 -7.62 11.18 8.07
N CYS A 12 -8.44 10.23 7.63
CA CYS A 12 -8.46 9.81 6.22
C CYS A 12 -8.90 10.92 5.24
N LEU A 13 -9.91 11.73 5.59
CA LEU A 13 -10.44 12.79 4.73
C LEU A 13 -9.59 14.06 4.72
N LEU A 14 -8.85 14.36 5.80
CA LEU A 14 -8.05 15.57 5.89
C LEU A 14 -6.56 15.29 5.74
N GLN A 15 -6.03 14.21 6.30
CA GLN A 15 -4.60 13.86 6.26
C GLN A 15 -4.15 13.53 4.84
N ILE A 16 -4.90 12.68 4.12
CA ILE A 16 -4.52 12.29 2.76
C ILE A 16 -4.45 13.50 1.82
N PRO A 17 -5.47 14.38 1.74
CA PRO A 17 -5.38 15.55 0.88
C PRO A 17 -4.41 16.61 1.41
N ALA A 18 -4.22 16.77 2.72
CA ALA A 18 -3.20 17.68 3.24
C ALA A 18 -1.79 17.24 2.81
N MET A 19 -1.50 15.94 2.84
CA MET A 19 -0.23 15.38 2.37
C MET A 19 -0.04 15.58 0.86
N VAL A 20 -1.10 15.40 0.06
CA VAL A 20 -1.05 15.64 -1.39
C VAL A 20 -0.89 17.13 -1.71
N LEU A 21 -1.61 18.01 -1.00
CA LEU A 21 -1.55 19.46 -1.21
C LEU A 21 -0.18 20.02 -0.81
N PHE A 22 0.41 19.52 0.27
CA PHE A 22 1.77 19.86 0.68
C PHE A 22 2.80 19.41 -0.38
N SER A 23 2.62 18.20 -0.94
CA SER A 23 3.44 17.72 -2.06
C SER A 23 3.34 18.66 -3.27
N TRP A 24 2.14 19.12 -3.62
CA TRP A 24 1.94 20.06 -4.72
C TRP A 24 2.57 21.45 -4.45
N TRP A 25 2.39 21.99 -3.24
CA TRP A 25 2.90 23.31 -2.86
C TRP A 25 4.43 23.37 -2.88
N PHE A 26 5.09 22.34 -2.34
CA PHE A 26 6.55 22.26 -2.30
C PHE A 26 7.17 22.01 -3.70
N ASN A 27 6.44 21.34 -4.61
CA ASN A 27 6.88 21.07 -5.98
C ASN A 27 6.67 22.24 -6.97
N HIS A 28 6.08 23.37 -6.55
CA HIS A 28 5.79 24.50 -7.45
C HIS A 28 7.04 25.23 -7.97
N GLY A 29 8.24 24.95 -7.42
CA GLY A 29 9.50 25.66 -7.72
C GLY A 29 10.55 24.94 -8.57
N SER A 30 10.59 23.59 -8.60
CA SER A 30 11.68 22.83 -9.25
C SER A 30 11.12 21.67 -10.08
N LYS A 31 11.08 21.83 -11.41
CA LYS A 31 10.42 20.90 -12.35
C LYS A 31 11.20 19.60 -12.63
N GLU A 32 12.44 19.49 -12.17
CA GLU A 32 13.34 18.38 -12.55
C GLU A 32 13.32 17.20 -11.55
N GLU A 33 12.92 17.42 -10.29
CA GLU A 33 12.76 16.36 -9.27
C GLU A 33 11.32 15.82 -9.16
N LEU A 34 10.46 16.22 -10.11
CA LEU A 34 9.02 15.95 -10.11
C LEU A 34 8.67 14.46 -10.06
N ALA A 35 9.56 13.57 -10.50
CA ALA A 35 9.33 12.12 -10.47
C ALA A 35 9.75 11.43 -9.16
N LYS A 36 10.59 12.08 -8.33
CA LYS A 36 11.12 11.47 -7.09
C LYS A 36 10.39 11.88 -5.82
N PHE A 37 9.81 13.08 -5.79
CA PHE A 37 9.15 13.63 -4.59
C PHE A 37 7.67 14.03 -4.78
N THR A 38 7.09 13.81 -5.96
CA THR A 38 5.64 13.87 -6.10
C THR A 38 5.06 12.68 -5.35
N PHE A 39 4.35 12.96 -4.26
CA PHE A 39 3.57 12.00 -3.50
C PHE A 39 2.35 11.62 -4.33
N THR A 40 2.60 10.90 -5.42
CA THR A 40 1.54 10.28 -6.22
C THR A 40 0.87 9.32 -5.28
N LEU A 41 -0.45 9.40 -5.19
CA LEU A 41 -1.30 8.57 -4.33
C LEU A 41 -1.35 7.11 -4.84
N ILE A 42 -0.18 6.54 -5.14
CA ILE A 42 0.05 5.21 -5.71
C ILE A 42 0.32 4.27 -4.52
N PHE A 43 -0.74 3.65 -4.02
CA PHE A 43 -0.63 2.65 -2.98
C PHE A 43 -0.37 1.27 -3.62
N PRO A 44 0.50 0.43 -3.03
CA PRO A 44 0.71 -0.92 -3.50
C PRO A 44 -0.59 -1.74 -3.36
N TYR A 45 -0.82 -2.69 -4.27
CA TYR A 45 -2.07 -3.46 -4.32
C TYR A 45 -2.44 -4.13 -2.99
N TRP A 46 -1.45 -4.57 -2.20
CA TRP A 46 -1.67 -5.19 -0.89
C TRP A 46 -2.21 -4.22 0.17
N ASP A 47 -1.81 -2.95 0.12
CA ASP A 47 -2.27 -1.91 1.05
C ASP A 47 -3.74 -1.54 0.76
N VAL A 48 -4.10 -1.45 -0.52
CA VAL A 48 -5.49 -1.21 -0.95
C VAL A 48 -6.44 -2.31 -0.44
N VAL A 49 -6.04 -3.59 -0.56
CA VAL A 49 -6.84 -4.72 -0.07
C VAL A 49 -6.98 -4.68 1.46
N ALA A 50 -5.91 -4.35 2.19
CA ALA A 50 -5.93 -4.23 3.64
C ALA A 50 -6.88 -3.12 4.12
N VAL A 51 -6.86 -1.95 3.48
CA VAL A 51 -7.75 -0.82 3.80
C VAL A 51 -9.22 -1.16 3.54
N ILE A 52 -9.52 -1.81 2.41
CA ILE A 52 -10.90 -2.24 2.08
C ILE A 52 -11.42 -3.23 3.13
N MET A 53 -10.62 -4.23 3.51
CA MET A 53 -10.95 -5.18 4.58
C MET A 53 -11.21 -4.47 5.92
N ALA A 54 -10.36 -3.51 6.29
CA ALA A 54 -10.49 -2.75 7.53
C ALA A 54 -11.77 -1.89 7.56
N VAL A 55 -12.10 -1.22 6.45
CA VAL A 55 -13.32 -0.41 6.34
C VAL A 55 -14.56 -1.27 6.47
N PHE A 56 -14.62 -2.44 5.81
CA PHE A 56 -15.77 -3.34 5.95
C PHE A 56 -15.98 -3.83 7.38
N LEU A 57 -14.91 -4.23 8.07
CA LEU A 57 -14.96 -4.64 9.49
C LEU A 57 -15.39 -3.50 10.42
N LEU A 58 -14.90 -2.29 10.16
CA LEU A 58 -15.28 -1.08 10.90
C LEU A 58 -16.76 -0.75 10.70
N THR A 59 -17.25 -0.78 9.45
CA THR A 59 -18.66 -0.54 9.10
C THR A 59 -19.58 -1.60 9.72
N TYR A 60 -19.19 -2.88 9.67
CA TYR A 60 -19.94 -3.96 10.32
C TYR A 60 -20.08 -3.73 11.83
N THR A 61 -18.98 -3.37 12.48
CA THR A 61 -18.98 -3.11 13.92
C THR A 61 -19.81 -1.85 14.26
N TYR A 62 -19.87 -0.88 13.35
CA TYR A 62 -20.58 0.39 13.52
C TYR A 62 -22.10 0.25 13.48
N GLN A 63 -22.62 -0.59 12.58
CA GLN A 63 -24.06 -0.77 12.37
C GLN A 63 -24.79 -1.39 13.57
N GLU A 64 -24.07 -2.10 14.43
CA GLU A 64 -24.70 -2.83 15.52
C GLU A 64 -25.03 -1.98 16.76
N GLY A 65 -24.58 -0.72 16.84
CA GLY A 65 -24.98 0.30 17.84
C GLY A 65 -24.67 0.04 19.33
N LYS A 66 -24.57 -1.22 19.76
CA LYS A 66 -24.25 -1.67 21.13
C LYS A 66 -22.80 -2.16 21.17
N SER A 67 -21.95 -1.41 21.86
CA SER A 67 -20.55 -1.77 22.07
C SER A 67 -20.44 -2.92 23.07
N ASN A 68 -19.84 -4.03 22.65
CA ASN A 68 -19.54 -5.19 23.49
C ASN A 68 -18.04 -5.48 23.39
N TYR A 69 -17.43 -6.05 24.44
CA TYR A 69 -15.99 -6.37 24.43
C TYR A 69 -15.61 -7.31 23.28
N PHE A 70 -16.53 -8.21 22.91
CA PHE A 70 -16.35 -9.12 21.78
C PHE A 70 -16.25 -8.39 20.42
N LYS A 71 -16.88 -7.22 20.30
CA LYS A 71 -16.84 -6.39 19.08
C LYS A 71 -15.54 -5.60 18.96
N GLY A 72 -15.00 -5.16 20.09
CA GLY A 72 -13.66 -4.57 20.13
C GLY A 72 -12.58 -5.61 19.83
N SER A 73 -12.72 -6.82 20.36
CA SER A 73 -11.72 -7.88 20.15
C SER A 73 -11.60 -8.30 18.69
N ILE A 74 -12.69 -8.36 17.92
CA ILE A 74 -12.58 -8.73 16.50
C ILE A 74 -11.84 -7.67 15.67
N LEU A 75 -11.99 -6.38 16.02
CA LEU A 75 -11.21 -5.30 15.40
C LEU A 75 -9.72 -5.41 15.77
N THR A 76 -9.40 -5.66 17.04
CA THR A 76 -8.02 -5.83 17.51
C THR A 76 -7.36 -7.08 16.91
N PHE A 77 -8.07 -8.22 16.86
CA PHE A 77 -7.56 -9.43 16.21
C PHE A 77 -7.34 -9.23 14.72
N SER A 78 -8.27 -8.55 14.03
CA SER A 78 -8.06 -8.22 12.61
C SER A 78 -6.84 -7.33 12.40
N TYR A 79 -6.58 -6.38 13.30
CA TYR A 79 -5.39 -5.54 13.22
C TYR A 79 -4.09 -6.35 13.34
N LEU A 80 -4.04 -7.32 14.27
CA LEU A 80 -2.90 -8.24 14.40
C LEU A 80 -2.69 -9.10 13.14
N VAL A 81 -3.79 -9.57 12.54
CA VAL A 81 -3.74 -10.33 11.28
C VAL A 81 -3.22 -9.46 10.13
N LEU A 82 -3.62 -8.19 10.05
CA LEU A 82 -3.10 -7.26 9.05
C LEU A 82 -1.60 -7.02 9.24
N ILE A 83 -1.13 -6.80 10.48
CA ILE A 83 0.31 -6.66 10.78
C ILE A 83 1.08 -7.93 10.37
N ALA A 84 0.55 -9.11 10.69
CA ALA A 84 1.16 -10.37 10.25
C ALA A 84 1.17 -10.48 8.72
N GLY A 85 0.10 -10.06 8.04
CA GLY A 85 0.01 -10.02 6.58
C GLY A 85 1.08 -9.12 5.94
N PHE A 86 1.32 -7.93 6.53
CA PHE A 86 2.41 -7.05 6.11
C PHE A 86 3.80 -7.63 6.39
N PHE A 87 3.96 -8.40 7.48
CA PHE A 87 5.22 -9.08 7.81
C PHE A 87 5.57 -10.21 6.82
N PHE A 88 4.56 -10.95 6.33
CA PHE A 88 4.75 -12.03 5.36
C PHE A 88 4.69 -11.59 3.90
N VAL A 89 4.40 -10.32 3.61
CA VAL A 89 4.40 -9.83 2.23
C VAL A 89 5.84 -9.84 1.70
N PRO A 90 6.14 -10.61 0.64
CA PRO A 90 7.46 -10.52 0.02
C PRO A 90 7.56 -9.15 -0.65
N SER A 91 8.56 -8.36 -0.24
CA SER A 91 8.89 -7.10 -0.93
C SER A 91 8.99 -7.40 -2.42
N ALA A 92 8.11 -6.78 -3.22
CA ALA A 92 7.98 -6.99 -4.67
C ALA A 92 9.25 -6.60 -5.47
N SER A 93 10.39 -6.40 -4.81
CA SER A 93 11.70 -6.21 -5.42
C SER A 93 12.21 -7.44 -6.16
N ASN A 94 11.69 -8.64 -5.85
CA ASN A 94 12.24 -9.88 -6.41
C ASN A 94 11.60 -10.37 -7.72
N ARG A 95 10.57 -9.67 -8.26
CA ARG A 95 9.90 -10.08 -9.51
C ARG A 95 10.31 -9.28 -10.74
N THR A 96 10.95 -8.14 -10.56
CA THR A 96 11.49 -7.34 -11.67
C THR A 96 12.88 -7.85 -12.07
N ILE A 97 13.70 -8.28 -11.09
CA ILE A 97 15.01 -8.95 -11.24
C ILE A 97 14.81 -10.45 -11.55
N GLU A 98 13.96 -10.79 -12.49
CA GLU A 98 13.90 -12.15 -13.08
C GLU A 98 13.41 -12.01 -14.52
N HIS A 99 12.50 -11.06 -14.74
CA HIS A 99 12.01 -10.73 -16.06
C HIS A 99 13.07 -10.00 -16.92
N ASP A 100 13.92 -9.16 -16.32
CA ASP A 100 14.96 -8.42 -17.04
C ASP A 100 16.23 -9.29 -17.27
N ASP A 101 16.64 -10.10 -16.29
CA ASP A 101 17.82 -10.97 -16.40
C ASP A 101 17.61 -12.11 -17.41
N GLY A 102 16.38 -12.64 -17.50
CA GLY A 102 16.01 -13.64 -18.51
C GLY A 102 16.01 -13.11 -19.94
N LEU A 103 15.74 -11.80 -20.11
CA LEU A 103 15.81 -11.13 -21.40
C LEU A 103 17.27 -10.78 -21.76
N MET A 104 18.03 -10.22 -20.83
CA MET A 104 19.46 -9.93 -21.01
C MET A 104 20.29 -11.19 -21.30
N SER A 105 19.97 -12.32 -20.67
CA SER A 105 20.59 -13.62 -20.94
C SER A 105 20.30 -14.13 -22.37
N LYS A 106 19.08 -13.94 -22.86
CA LYS A 106 18.68 -14.33 -24.24
C LYS A 106 19.30 -13.45 -25.33
N PHE A 107 19.59 -12.18 -25.03
CA PHE A 107 20.18 -11.24 -25.99
C PHE A 107 21.71 -11.21 -25.95
N ASN A 108 22.36 -12.04 -25.13
CA ASN A 108 23.82 -12.12 -25.13
C ASN A 108 24.33 -12.82 -26.41
N PRO A 109 25.03 -12.11 -27.33
CA PRO A 109 25.56 -12.72 -28.55
C PRO A 109 26.60 -13.82 -28.28
N LEU A 110 27.17 -13.89 -27.07
CA LEU A 110 28.10 -14.96 -26.67
C LEU A 110 27.41 -16.32 -26.42
N SER A 111 26.13 -16.35 -26.03
CA SER A 111 25.42 -17.63 -25.80
C SER A 111 24.98 -18.30 -27.11
N LEU A 112 24.78 -17.50 -28.17
CA LEU A 112 24.51 -18.00 -29.51
C LEU A 112 25.75 -18.61 -30.18
N LEU A 113 26.95 -18.16 -29.81
CA LEU A 113 28.21 -18.72 -30.32
C LEU A 113 28.52 -20.08 -29.70
N THR A 114 28.18 -20.31 -28.44
CA THR A 114 28.41 -21.60 -27.76
C THR A 114 27.47 -22.73 -28.22
N ARG A 115 26.35 -22.40 -28.87
CA ARG A 115 25.33 -23.37 -29.31
C ARG A 115 25.56 -23.88 -30.75
N SER A 116 26.57 -23.37 -31.46
CA SER A 116 26.85 -23.73 -32.87
C SER A 116 28.08 -24.62 -33.08
N THR A 117 28.74 -25.07 -32.02
CA THR A 117 29.81 -26.08 -32.05
C THR A 117 29.38 -27.32 -31.29
#